data_AF-A0A1M7KAL6-F1
#
_entry.id   AF-A0A1M7KAL6-F1
#
_cell.length_a   1.000
_cell.length_b   1.000
_cell.length_c   1.000
_cell.angle_alpha   90.00
_cell.angle_beta   90.00
_cell.angle_gamma   90.00
#
_symmetry.space_group_name_H-M   'P 1'
#
loop_
_entity.id
_entity.type
_entity.pdbx_description
1 polymer ?
#
loop_
_entity_poly.entity_id
_entity_poly.type
_entity_poly.pdbx_seq_one_letter_code
_entity_poly.pdbx_strand_id
1 'polypeptide(L)'
;MKNKGRKTLSLKAQAVSELISAMIMIVLFIGKMYENIFHSRALHNIINYGAPFIIIAISAVFVIAVKFRYQPNDELSRELMLKATDIAVRVELGTALLVGIIMHLHGNHRHFEYYSIEGSDVCIFAVFLCGVFLAAKNIAFLWLDRTPKAEEEE
;
A
#
# COMPACT_ATOMS: atom_id res chain seq x y z
N MET A 1 28.35 -16.77 -25.15
CA MET A 1 27.95 -15.53 -24.44
C MET A 1 27.27 -15.91 -23.12
N LYS A 2 27.89 -15.61 -21.96
CA LYS A 2 27.22 -15.80 -20.66
C LYS A 2 26.12 -14.75 -20.54
N ASN A 3 24.87 -15.20 -20.50
CA ASN A 3 23.71 -14.37 -20.24
C ASN A 3 23.88 -13.78 -18.84
N LYS A 4 24.36 -12.53 -18.73
CA LYS A 4 24.43 -11.80 -17.46
C LYS A 4 22.98 -11.53 -17.06
N GLY A 5 22.40 -12.44 -16.28
CA GLY A 5 21.07 -12.30 -15.72
C GLY A 5 20.92 -10.92 -15.12
N ARG A 6 19.89 -10.18 -15.55
CA ARG A 6 19.52 -8.90 -14.95
C ARG A 6 19.45 -9.11 -13.44
N LYS A 7 20.18 -8.30 -12.67
CA LYS A 7 20.11 -8.30 -11.20
C LYS A 7 18.71 -7.78 -10.81
N THR A 8 17.74 -8.67 -10.70
CA THR A 8 16.43 -8.37 -10.15
C THR A 8 16.53 -8.23 -8.64
N LEU A 9 15.75 -7.32 -8.03
CA LEU A 9 15.61 -7.30 -6.57
C LEU A 9 15.08 -8.66 -6.09
N SER A 10 15.49 -9.08 -4.90
CA SER A 10 14.81 -10.17 -4.19
C SER A 10 13.35 -9.78 -3.91
N LEU A 11 12.42 -10.72 -4.05
CA LEU A 11 10.99 -10.58 -3.74
C LEU A 11 10.75 -10.08 -2.32
N LYS A 12 11.59 -10.47 -1.34
CA LYS A 12 11.49 -9.94 0.03
C LYS A 12 11.83 -8.44 0.09
N ALA A 13 12.85 -8.02 -0.64
CA ALA A 13 13.24 -6.61 -0.69
C ALA A 13 12.22 -5.77 -1.48
N GLN A 14 11.64 -6.32 -2.55
CA GLN A 14 10.51 -5.71 -3.26
C GLN A 14 9.32 -5.56 -2.32
N ALA A 15 8.93 -6.62 -1.61
CA ALA A 15 7.80 -6.60 -0.70
C ALA A 15 7.96 -5.56 0.42
N VAL A 16 9.16 -5.45 1.01
CA VAL A 16 9.44 -4.41 2.03
C VAL A 16 9.37 -3.00 1.42
N SER A 17 9.92 -2.80 0.23
CA SER A 17 9.87 -1.48 -0.43
C SER A 17 8.45 -1.05 -0.80
N GLU A 18 7.65 -2.00 -1.31
CA GLU A 18 6.25 -1.77 -1.64
C GLU A 18 5.40 -1.54 -0.38
N LEU A 19 5.68 -2.25 0.71
CA LEU A 19 5.02 -2.05 2.00
C LEU A 19 5.22 -0.63 2.53
N ILE A 20 6.44 -0.09 2.43
CA ILE A 20 6.72 1.27 2.91
C ILE A 20 6.04 2.30 2.02
N SER A 21 6.08 2.13 0.70
CA SER A 21 5.34 2.98 -0.24
C SER A 21 3.84 2.97 0.07
N ALA A 22 3.29 1.79 0.34
CA ALA A 22 1.90 1.60 0.73
C ALA A 22 1.52 2.31 2.03
N MET A 23 2.37 2.21 3.07
CA MET A 23 2.16 2.92 4.33
C MET A 23 2.16 4.44 4.15
N ILE A 24 3.01 4.98 3.27
CA ILE A 24 3.02 6.41 2.96
C ILE A 24 1.70 6.82 2.31
N MET A 25 1.22 6.05 1.32
CA MET A 25 -0.08 6.34 0.67
C MET A 25 -1.23 6.36 1.68
N ILE A 26 -1.26 5.41 2.61
CA ILE A 26 -2.26 5.36 3.68
C ILE A 26 -2.16 6.59 4.61
N VAL A 27 -0.95 6.95 5.05
CA VAL A 27 -0.74 8.11 5.93
C VAL A 27 -1.14 9.42 5.24
N LEU A 28 -0.84 9.57 3.95
CA LEU A 28 -1.23 10.75 3.18
C LEU A 28 -2.75 10.88 3.04
N PHE A 29 -3.45 9.76 2.82
CA PHE A 29 -4.90 9.74 2.81
C PHE A 29 -5.49 10.17 4.15
N ILE A 30 -5.01 9.58 5.25
CA ILE A 30 -5.43 9.95 6.60
C ILE A 30 -5.15 11.44 6.86
N GLY A 31 -3.95 11.92 6.50
CA GLY A 31 -3.58 13.33 6.61
C GLY A 31 -4.54 14.24 5.85
N LYS A 32 -4.95 13.84 4.64
CA LYS A 32 -5.90 14.60 3.82
C LYS A 32 -7.30 14.63 4.43
N MET A 33 -7.75 13.53 5.01
CA MET A 33 -9.00 13.52 5.78
C MET A 33 -8.93 14.46 6.98
N TYR A 34 -7.82 14.45 7.73
CA TYR A 34 -7.62 15.40 8.84
C TYR A 34 -7.59 16.85 8.37
N GLU A 35 -6.95 17.16 7.24
CA GLU A 35 -6.97 18.49 6.65
C GLU A 35 -8.41 18.95 6.36
N ASN A 36 -9.21 18.11 5.70
CA ASN A 36 -10.59 18.45 5.36
C ASN A 36 -11.48 18.63 6.62
N ILE A 37 -11.18 17.93 7.71
CA ILE A 37 -11.91 18.08 8.99
C ILE A 37 -11.49 19.38 9.70
N PHE A 38 -10.18 19.62 9.84
CA PHE A 38 -9.63 20.68 10.69
C PHE A 38 -9.30 21.99 9.94
N HIS A 39 -9.45 22.03 8.61
CA HIS A 39 -9.20 23.19 7.74
C HIS A 39 -7.82 23.84 7.94
N SER A 40 -6.80 23.03 8.23
CA SER A 40 -5.45 23.53 8.52
C SER A 40 -4.64 23.78 7.24
N ARG A 41 -4.25 25.05 7.01
CA ARG A 41 -3.36 25.42 5.89
C ARG A 41 -1.98 24.75 5.95
N ALA A 42 -1.48 24.46 7.16
CA ALA A 42 -0.19 23.79 7.31
C ALA A 42 -0.28 22.34 6.80
N LEU A 43 -1.36 21.63 7.11
CA LEU A 43 -1.60 20.27 6.60
C LEU A 43 -1.80 20.28 5.07
N HIS A 44 -2.57 21.23 4.55
CA HIS A 44 -2.76 21.40 3.11
C HIS A 44 -1.44 21.52 2.35
N ASN A 45 -0.52 22.35 2.87
CA ASN A 45 0.76 22.57 2.22
C ASN A 45 1.69 21.35 2.31
N ILE A 46 1.71 20.66 3.46
CA ILE A 46 2.53 19.46 3.64
C ILE A 46 2.05 18.32 2.74
N ILE A 47 0.73 18.13 2.63
CA ILE A 47 0.14 17.03 1.86
C ILE A 47 0.25 17.31 0.35
N ASN A 48 -0.06 18.52 -0.11
CA ASN A 48 -0.05 18.82 -1.55
C ASN A 48 1.34 19.10 -2.10
N TYR A 49 2.22 19.77 -1.34
CA TYR A 49 3.55 20.14 -1.82
C TYR A 49 4.67 19.29 -1.22
N GLY A 50 4.57 18.86 0.04
CA GLY A 50 5.63 18.10 0.71
C GLY A 50 5.62 16.60 0.39
N ALA A 51 4.44 16.00 0.29
CA ALA A 51 4.28 14.55 0.10
C ALA A 51 4.97 13.99 -1.16
N PRO A 52 4.92 14.65 -2.34
CA PRO A 52 5.60 14.14 -3.53
C PRO A 52 7.11 14.02 -3.33
N PHE A 53 7.74 14.99 -2.65
CA PHE A 53 9.18 14.95 -2.37
C PHE A 53 9.53 13.89 -1.33
N ILE A 54 8.69 13.67 -0.32
CA ILE A 54 8.89 12.62 0.69
C ILE A 54 8.81 11.24 0.03
N ILE A 55 7.84 11.01 -0.86
CA ILE A 55 7.72 9.76 -1.62
C ILE A 55 8.99 9.53 -2.45
N ILE A 56 9.42 10.52 -3.23
CA ILE A 56 10.62 10.42 -4.07
C ILE A 56 11.87 10.16 -3.23
N ALA A 57 12.03 10.84 -2.09
CA ALA A 57 13.16 10.67 -1.20
C ALA A 57 13.21 9.25 -0.60
N ILE A 58 12.07 8.73 -0.14
CA ILE A 58 11.99 7.38 0.42
C ILE A 58 12.27 6.33 -0.66
N SER A 59 11.68 6.49 -1.86
CA SER A 59 11.96 5.62 -2.99
C SER A 59 13.45 5.62 -3.37
N ALA A 60 14.10 6.79 -3.40
CA ALA A 60 15.52 6.92 -3.73
C ALA A 60 16.43 6.25 -2.67
N VAL A 61 16.16 6.47 -1.37
CA VAL A 61 16.90 5.83 -0.28
C VAL A 61 16.77 4.31 -0.36
N PHE A 62 15.59 3.78 -0.69
CA PHE A 62 15.38 2.34 -0.83
C PHE A 62 16.11 1.72 -2.02
N VAL A 63 16.10 2.38 -3.17
CA VAL A 63 16.86 1.94 -4.36
C VAL A 63 18.36 1.82 -4.04
N ILE A 64 18.88 2.71 -3.18
CA ILE A 64 20.29 2.72 -2.76
C ILE A 64 20.56 1.69 -1.65
N ALA A 65 19.64 1.54 -0.68
CA ALA A 65 19.81 0.67 0.49
C ALA A 65 19.65 -0.82 0.17
N VAL A 66 18.82 -1.17 -0.82
CA VAL A 66 18.62 -2.57 -1.21
C VAL A 66 19.80 -3.05 -2.04
N LYS A 67 20.74 -3.75 -1.39
CA LYS A 67 21.74 -4.56 -2.11
C LYS A 67 21.02 -5.67 -2.88
N PHE A 68 20.94 -5.54 -4.21
CA PHE A 68 20.38 -6.53 -5.13
C PHE A 68 21.03 -7.92 -4.90
N ARG A 69 20.34 -8.80 -4.17
CA ARG A 69 20.69 -10.22 -4.13
C ARG A 69 19.88 -10.95 -5.19
N TYR A 70 20.60 -11.67 -6.05
CA TYR A 70 20.03 -12.55 -7.06
C TYR A 70 19.14 -13.58 -6.36
N GLN A 71 17.86 -13.64 -6.72
CA GLN A 71 16.95 -14.66 -6.23
C GLN A 71 16.59 -15.55 -7.43
N PRO A 72 16.75 -16.88 -7.34
CA PRO A 72 16.18 -17.77 -8.34
C PRO A 72 14.65 -17.61 -8.33
N ASN A 73 14.02 -17.75 -9.49
CA ASN A 73 12.56 -17.78 -9.63
C ASN A 73 12.02 -19.08 -8.99
N ASP A 74 11.99 -19.16 -7.66
CA ASP A 74 11.40 -20.30 -6.95
C ASP A 74 9.88 -20.27 -7.12
N GLU A 75 9.31 -21.37 -7.62
CA GLU A 75 7.87 -21.56 -7.81
C GLU A 75 7.09 -21.35 -6.50
N LEU A 76 7.67 -21.77 -5.37
CA LEU A 76 7.12 -21.54 -4.03
C LEU A 76 6.91 -20.05 -3.72
N SER A 77 7.87 -19.19 -4.07
CA SER A 77 7.74 -17.75 -3.82
C SER A 77 6.61 -17.12 -4.65
N ARG A 78 6.38 -17.66 -5.86
CA ARG A 78 5.28 -17.21 -6.73
C ARG A 78 3.93 -17.65 -6.18
N GLU A 79 3.82 -18.86 -5.66
CA GLU A 79 2.60 -19.35 -5.03
C GLU A 79 2.25 -18.56 -3.76
N LEU A 80 3.24 -18.28 -2.90
CA LEU A 80 3.05 -17.45 -1.71
C LEU A 80 2.58 -16.04 -2.07
N MET A 81 3.11 -15.46 -3.16
CA MET A 81 2.67 -14.15 -3.66
C MET A 81 1.22 -14.17 -4.16
N LEU A 82 0.77 -15.26 -4.81
CA LEU A 82 -0.62 -15.41 -5.25
C LEU A 82 -1.58 -15.55 -4.05
N LYS A 83 -1.21 -16.38 -3.04
CA LYS A 83 -1.99 -16.50 -1.80
C LYS A 83 -2.08 -15.16 -1.05
N ALA A 84 -0.97 -14.44 -0.97
CA ALA A 84 -0.93 -13.11 -0.36
C ALA A 84 -1.80 -12.09 -1.13
N THR A 85 -1.87 -12.21 -2.46
CA THR A 85 -2.72 -11.37 -3.30
C THR A 85 -4.21 -11.63 -3.04
N ASP A 86 -4.64 -12.89 -2.93
CA ASP A 86 -6.03 -13.23 -2.59
C ASP A 86 -6.44 -12.64 -1.23
N ILE A 87 -5.58 -12.78 -0.22
CA ILE A 87 -5.79 -12.15 1.10
C ILE A 87 -5.91 -10.63 0.97
N ALA A 88 -5.00 -10.01 0.20
CA ALA A 88 -4.98 -8.57 0.01
C ALA A 88 -6.25 -8.01 -0.63
N VAL A 89 -6.78 -8.69 -1.65
CA VAL A 89 -8.05 -8.30 -2.30
C VAL A 89 -9.21 -8.32 -1.29
N ARG A 90 -9.28 -9.35 -0.44
CA ARG A 90 -10.33 -9.42 0.59
C ARG A 90 -10.23 -8.28 1.61
N VAL A 91 -9.00 -7.93 2.02
CA VAL A 91 -8.75 -6.79 2.93
C VAL A 91 -9.10 -5.46 2.27
N GLU A 92 -8.73 -5.27 1.00
CA GLU A 92 -9.04 -4.07 0.23
C GLU A 92 -10.56 -3.87 0.10
N LEU A 93 -11.29 -4.91 -0.30
CA LEU A 93 -12.76 -4.87 -0.40
C LEU A 93 -13.43 -4.58 0.95
N GLY A 94 -12.97 -5.23 2.03
CA GLY A 94 -13.48 -4.97 3.37
C GLY A 94 -13.21 -3.53 3.84
N THR A 95 -12.04 -2.99 3.50
CA THR A 95 -11.68 -1.60 3.81
C THR A 95 -12.52 -0.61 3.03
N ALA A 96 -12.74 -0.84 1.73
CA ALA A 96 -13.62 0.00 0.92
C ALA A 96 -15.05 0.03 1.47
N LEU A 97 -15.58 -1.12 1.88
CA LEU A 97 -16.90 -1.23 2.51
C LEU A 97 -16.97 -0.44 3.82
N LEU A 98 -15.97 -0.57 4.69
CA LEU A 98 -15.92 0.17 5.96
C LEU A 98 -15.89 1.69 5.75
N VAL A 99 -15.09 2.19 4.80
CA VAL A 99 -15.08 3.62 4.45
C VAL A 99 -16.45 4.06 3.94
N GLY A 100 -17.08 3.27 3.07
CA GLY A 100 -18.43 3.55 2.56
C GLY A 100 -19.47 3.65 3.68
N ILE A 101 -19.44 2.74 4.65
CA ILE A 101 -20.33 2.78 5.84
C ILE A 101 -20.09 4.05 6.66
N ILE A 102 -18.82 4.41 6.91
CA ILE A 102 -18.48 5.63 7.67
C ILE A 102 -18.99 6.88 6.95
N MET A 103 -18.77 6.98 5.64
CA MET A 103 -19.25 8.11 4.84
C MET A 103 -20.79 8.20 4.85
N HIS A 104 -21.48 7.06 4.73
CA HIS A 104 -22.94 7.01 4.79
C HIS A 104 -23.48 7.47 6.15
N LEU A 105 -22.91 6.98 7.25
CA LEU A 105 -23.29 7.39 8.60
C LEU A 105 -22.99 8.87 8.86
N HIS A 106 -21.85 9.39 8.38
CA HIS A 106 -21.48 10.79 8.53
C HIS A 106 -22.41 11.72 7.74
N GLY A 107 -22.76 11.34 6.51
CA GLY A 107 -23.73 12.07 5.68
C GLY A 107 -25.11 12.14 6.33
N ASN A 108 -25.61 11.02 6.83
CA ASN A 108 -26.90 10.96 7.54
C ASN A 108 -26.90 11.81 8.83
N HIS A 109 -25.80 11.81 9.60
CA HIS A 109 -25.73 12.56 10.85
C HIS A 109 -25.75 14.09 10.65
N ARG A 110 -25.27 14.59 9.52
CA ARG A 110 -25.24 16.04 9.24
C ARG A 110 -26.47 16.55 8.46
N HIS A 111 -27.50 15.74 8.23
CA HIS A 111 -28.65 16.10 7.38
C HIS A 111 -28.24 16.66 6.01
N PHE A 112 -27.11 16.22 5.46
CA PHE A 112 -26.70 16.60 4.11
C PHE A 112 -27.46 15.70 3.13
N GLU A 113 -28.59 16.19 2.62
CA GLU A 113 -29.36 15.51 1.57
C GLU A 113 -28.57 15.35 0.26
N TYR A 114 -27.49 16.11 0.07
CA TYR A 114 -26.61 16.06 -1.08
C TYR A 114 -25.14 16.04 -0.62
N TYR A 115 -24.59 14.85 -0.39
CA TYR A 115 -23.16 14.66 -0.22
C TYR A 115 -22.48 14.84 -1.60
N SER A 116 -21.83 15.97 -1.82
CA SER A 116 -21.07 16.21 -3.06
C SER A 116 -19.70 15.55 -2.94
N ILE A 117 -19.44 14.55 -3.79
CA ILE A 117 -18.13 13.91 -3.91
C ILE A 117 -17.40 14.59 -5.07
N GLU A 118 -16.24 15.17 -4.82
CA GLU A 118 -15.40 15.75 -5.87
C GLU A 118 -14.57 14.67 -6.56
N GLY A 119 -14.16 14.91 -7.81
CA GLY A 119 -13.26 13.98 -8.52
C GLY A 119 -11.91 13.82 -7.83
N SER A 120 -11.46 14.83 -7.10
CA SER A 120 -10.28 14.79 -6.23
C SER A 120 -10.41 13.74 -5.12
N ASP A 121 -11.58 13.64 -4.49
CA ASP A 121 -11.88 12.66 -3.44
C ASP A 121 -11.82 11.22 -3.98
N VAL A 122 -12.35 11.00 -5.18
CA VAL A 122 -12.31 9.70 -5.86
C VAL A 122 -10.87 9.27 -6.14
N CYS A 123 -10.03 10.17 -6.65
CA CYS A 123 -8.62 9.89 -6.92
C CYS A 123 -7.85 9.58 -5.63
N ILE A 124 -8.06 10.36 -4.58
CA ILE A 124 -7.40 10.18 -3.28
C ILE A 124 -7.83 8.86 -2.64
N PHE A 125 -9.12 8.50 -2.73
CA PHE A 125 -9.63 7.23 -2.25
C PHE A 125 -9.07 6.03 -3.04
N ALA A 126 -8.94 6.14 -4.36
CA ALA A 126 -8.33 5.10 -5.17
C ALA A 126 -6.85 4.86 -4.80
N VAL A 127 -6.09 5.94 -4.57
CA VAL A 127 -4.69 5.85 -4.09
C VAL A 127 -4.62 5.17 -2.72
N PHE A 128 -5.57 5.46 -1.84
CA PHE A 128 -5.68 4.80 -0.55
C PHE A 128 -5.95 3.30 -0.68
N LEU A 129 -6.90 2.88 -1.51
CA LEU A 129 -7.20 1.46 -1.72
C LEU A 129 -6.00 0.72 -2.31
N CYS A 130 -5.30 1.31 -3.29
CA CYS A 130 -4.02 0.79 -3.78
C CYS A 130 -2.99 0.62 -2.65
N GLY A 131 -2.88 1.60 -1.75
CA GLY A 131 -2.04 1.51 -0.56
C GLY A 131 -2.44 0.36 0.36
N VAL A 132 -3.73 0.21 0.67
CA VAL A 132 -4.24 -0.90 1.50
C VAL A 132 -3.92 -2.25 0.86
N PHE A 133 -4.20 -2.40 -0.43
CA PHE A 133 -3.89 -3.62 -1.18
C PHE A 133 -2.40 -3.96 -1.11
N LEU A 134 -1.52 -3.02 -1.45
CA LEU A 134 -0.08 -3.26 -1.44
C LEU A 134 0.45 -3.55 -0.03
N ALA A 135 -0.06 -2.87 1.00
CA ALA A 135 0.31 -3.15 2.38
C ALA A 135 -0.12 -4.57 2.79
N ALA A 136 -1.39 -4.90 2.57
CA ALA A 136 -1.95 -6.20 2.93
C ALA A 136 -1.23 -7.35 2.19
N LYS A 137 -1.00 -7.20 0.88
CA LYS A 137 -0.27 -8.17 0.06
C LYS A 137 1.13 -8.41 0.59
N ASN A 138 1.88 -7.36 0.88
CA ASN A 138 3.27 -7.50 1.29
C ASN A 138 3.41 -7.97 2.74
N ILE A 139 2.52 -7.57 3.64
CA ILE A 139 2.44 -8.14 5.00
C ILE A 139 2.10 -9.64 4.93
N ALA A 140 1.08 -10.02 4.17
CA ALA A 140 0.68 -11.41 4.01
C ALA A 140 1.80 -12.25 3.39
N PHE A 141 2.48 -11.74 2.36
CA PHE A 141 3.63 -12.41 1.75
C PHE A 141 4.77 -12.61 2.76
N LEU A 142 5.16 -11.56 3.50
CA LEU A 142 6.22 -11.65 4.52
C LEU A 142 5.83 -12.56 5.69
N TRP A 143 4.54 -12.68 6.00
CA TRP A 143 4.03 -13.58 7.03
C TRP A 143 4.03 -15.04 6.56
N LEU A 144 3.56 -15.31 5.34
CA LEU A 144 3.56 -16.64 4.71
C LEU A 144 4.99 -17.15 4.41
N ASP A 145 5.92 -16.26 4.14
CA ASP A 145 7.36 -16.59 3.99
C ASP A 145 8.06 -16.85 5.34
N ARG A 146 7.43 -16.49 6.48
CA ARG A 146 7.92 -16.79 7.84
C ARG A 146 7.35 -18.09 8.41
N THR A 147 6.23 -18.61 7.91
CA THR A 147 5.74 -19.93 8.30
C THR A 147 6.79 -20.99 7.91
N PRO A 148 7.33 -21.75 8.87
CA PRO A 148 8.48 -22.60 8.64
C PRO A 148 8.16 -23.68 7.61
N LYS A 149 9.21 -24.14 6.91
CA LYS A 149 9.28 -25.31 6.02
C LYS A 149 8.95 -26.63 6.74
N ALA A 150 7.84 -26.69 7.48
CA ALA A 150 7.50 -27.81 8.35
C ALA A 150 6.62 -28.86 7.65
N GLU A 151 6.36 -28.74 6.35
CA GLU A 151 5.47 -29.68 5.63
C GLU A 151 6.10 -30.30 4.36
N GLU A 152 7.41 -30.15 4.12
CA GLU A 152 8.09 -30.78 2.95
C GLU A 152 9.14 -31.84 3.31
N GLU A 153 9.20 -32.30 4.56
CA GLU A 153 9.97 -33.48 4.97
C GLU A 153 9.08 -34.50 5.69
N GLU A 154 8.09 -35.07 5.00
CA GLU A 154 7.61 -36.44 5.25
C GLU A 154 7.29 -37.15 3.92
#